data_AF-Q72WX6-F1
#
_entry.id   AF-Q72WX6-F1
#
_cell.length_a   1.000
_cell.length_b   1.000
_cell.length_c   1.000
_cell.angle_alpha   90.00
_cell.angle_beta   90.00
_cell.angle_gamma   90.00
#
_symmetry.space_group_name_H-M   'P 1'
#
loop_
_entity.id
_entity.type
_entity.pdbx_description
1 polymer ?
#
loop_
_entity_poly.entity_id
_entity_poly.type
_entity_poly.pdbx_seq_one_letter_code
_entity_poly.pdbx_strand_id
1 'polypeptide(L)'
;MRNLKEEVVHKEVKRPIWKKKRFWILGSILILFIISKLGGSIDTPSGIEEDFYKSSLYSFHELNIAIEKNEFPDKKVIKWVADHTRAMENYPNDYSEKERMILIHFRGLITSVGLLKQSGDRNILEEKINEARSNLANILEVEEDY
;
A
#
# COMPACT_ATOMS: atom_id res chain seq x y z
N MET A 1 27.05 -67.02 -45.10
CA MET A 1 27.67 -66.31 -43.95
C MET A 1 28.39 -65.08 -44.47
N ARG A 2 27.87 -63.88 -44.19
CA ARG A 2 28.61 -62.60 -44.16
C ARG A 2 27.80 -61.61 -43.30
N ASN A 3 28.54 -60.82 -42.54
CA ASN A 3 28.14 -60.23 -41.27
C ASN A 3 27.33 -58.93 -41.37
N LEU A 4 26.50 -58.75 -40.34
CA LEU A 4 25.92 -57.55 -39.75
C LEU A 4 26.53 -56.19 -40.17
N LYS A 5 25.65 -55.24 -40.47
CA LYS A 5 25.73 -53.89 -39.89
C LYS A 5 24.35 -53.50 -39.41
N GLU A 6 24.12 -53.66 -38.11
CA GLU A 6 23.06 -52.94 -37.42
C GLU A 6 23.39 -51.45 -37.51
N GLU A 7 22.57 -50.73 -38.26
CA GLU A 7 22.61 -49.27 -38.28
C GLU A 7 21.96 -48.80 -36.98
N VAL A 8 22.80 -48.51 -35.97
CA VAL A 8 22.35 -47.91 -34.72
C VAL A 8 21.84 -46.51 -35.03
N VAL A 9 20.53 -46.39 -35.23
CA VAL A 9 19.84 -45.10 -35.32
C VAL A 9 19.92 -44.45 -33.94
N HIS A 10 20.91 -43.58 -33.74
CA HIS A 10 20.92 -42.66 -32.61
C HIS A 10 19.74 -41.69 -32.75
N LYS A 11 18.59 -42.05 -32.15
CA LYS A 11 17.55 -41.08 -31.85
C LYS A 11 18.12 -40.10 -30.83
N GLU A 12 18.52 -38.92 -31.29
CA GLU A 12 18.75 -37.77 -30.41
C GLU A 12 17.44 -37.45 -29.70
N VAL A 13 17.29 -37.97 -28.48
CA VAL A 13 16.18 -37.63 -27.61
C VAL A 13 16.37 -36.16 -27.24
N LYS A 14 15.69 -35.26 -27.99
CA LYS A 14 15.65 -33.83 -27.71
C LYS A 14 15.22 -33.65 -26.26
N ARG A 15 16.15 -33.23 -25.39
CA ARG A 15 15.85 -32.99 -23.98
C ARG A 15 14.75 -31.91 -23.90
N PRO A 16 13.70 -32.11 -23.09
CA PRO A 16 12.62 -31.16 -22.94
C PRO A 16 13.18 -29.80 -22.55
N ILE A 17 12.62 -28.73 -23.14
CA ILE A 17 13.17 -27.37 -23.09
C ILE A 17 13.36 -26.89 -21.64
N TRP A 18 12.48 -27.32 -20.73
CA TRP A 18 12.49 -27.08 -19.29
C TRP A 18 13.74 -27.63 -18.55
N LYS A 19 14.47 -28.60 -19.14
CA LYS A 19 15.73 -29.14 -18.60
C LYS A 19 16.98 -28.40 -19.11
N LYS A 20 16.83 -27.42 -20.01
CA LYS A 20 17.95 -26.63 -20.52
C LYS A 20 18.27 -25.51 -19.53
N LYS A 21 19.54 -25.39 -19.13
CA LYS A 21 20.01 -24.31 -18.24
C LYS A 21 19.58 -22.91 -18.70
N ARG A 22 19.55 -22.68 -20.02
CA ARG A 22 19.12 -21.40 -20.63
C ARG A 22 17.66 -21.05 -20.34
N PHE A 23 16.77 -22.05 -20.24
CA PHE A 23 15.35 -21.83 -19.92
C PHE A 23 15.17 -21.31 -18.49
N TRP A 24 15.94 -21.86 -17.54
CA TRP A 24 15.93 -21.39 -16.15
C TRP A 24 16.52 -19.99 -15.99
N ILE A 25 17.55 -19.64 -16.76
CA ILE A 25 18.12 -18.30 -16.75
C ILE A 25 17.10 -17.27 -17.26
N LEU A 26 16.49 -17.51 -18.43
CA LEU A 26 15.43 -16.64 -18.96
C LEU A 26 14.21 -16.57 -18.05
N GLY A 27 13.81 -17.70 -17.48
CA GLY A 27 12.73 -17.77 -16.48
C GLY A 27 13.03 -16.93 -15.25
N SER A 28 14.26 -17.00 -14.71
CA SER A 28 14.66 -16.21 -13.54
C SER A 28 14.68 -14.71 -13.82
N ILE A 29 15.11 -14.27 -15.01
CA ILE A 29 15.07 -12.86 -15.41
C ILE A 29 13.62 -12.37 -15.54
N LEU A 30 12.75 -13.18 -16.14
CA LEU A 30 11.33 -12.86 -16.26
C LEU A 30 10.64 -12.80 -14.88
N ILE A 31 10.96 -13.74 -13.99
CA ILE A 31 10.46 -13.73 -12.61
C ILE A 31 10.96 -12.51 -11.85
N LEU A 32 12.24 -12.13 -11.98
CA LEU A 32 12.78 -10.91 -11.38
C LEU A 32 12.10 -9.65 -11.94
N PHE A 33 11.79 -9.63 -13.24
CA PHE A 33 11.04 -8.53 -13.87
C PHE A 33 9.60 -8.46 -13.36
N ILE A 34 8.91 -9.59 -13.22
CA ILE A 34 7.55 -9.67 -12.67
C ILE A 34 7.56 -9.28 -11.18
N ILE A 35 8.51 -9.75 -10.38
CA ILE A 35 8.67 -9.36 -8.97
C ILE A 35 9.01 -7.86 -8.85
N SER A 36 9.84 -7.31 -9.75
CA SER A 36 10.15 -5.88 -9.77
C SER A 36 8.92 -5.01 -10.12
N LYS A 37 7.92 -5.58 -10.81
CA LYS A 37 6.64 -4.96 -11.11
C LYS A 37 5.59 -5.18 -10.01
N LEU A 38 5.65 -6.30 -9.30
CA LEU A 38 4.80 -6.62 -8.14
C LEU A 38 5.18 -5.83 -6.88
N GLY A 39 6.38 -5.25 -6.82
CA GLY A 39 6.77 -4.26 -5.82
C GLY A 39 6.31 -2.82 -6.15
N GLY A 40 5.61 -2.62 -7.27
CA GLY A 40 5.02 -1.35 -7.64
C GLY A 40 3.72 -1.12 -6.88
N SER A 41 3.74 -0.07 -6.05
CA SER A 41 2.63 0.69 -5.44
C SER A 41 1.21 0.13 -5.59
N ILE A 42 0.44 0.15 -4.49
CA ILE A 42 -1.01 0.44 -4.58
C ILE A 42 -1.15 1.57 -5.61
N ASP A 43 -1.88 1.35 -6.70
CA ASP A 43 -2.01 2.30 -7.80
C ASP A 43 -2.27 3.68 -7.19
N THR A 44 -1.27 4.56 -7.25
CA THR A 44 -1.36 5.86 -6.57
C THR A 44 -2.49 6.61 -7.23
N PRO A 45 -3.54 7.01 -6.47
CA PRO A 45 -4.68 7.66 -7.07
C PRO A 45 -4.27 8.94 -7.79
N SER A 46 -4.97 9.25 -8.89
CA SER A 46 -4.68 10.46 -9.64
C SER A 46 -4.79 11.71 -8.76
N GLY A 47 -3.86 12.64 -8.96
CA GLY A 47 -3.80 13.89 -8.21
C GLY A 47 -3.21 13.79 -6.80
N ILE A 48 -2.41 12.77 -6.48
CA ILE A 48 -1.62 12.68 -5.24
C ILE A 48 -0.19 12.29 -5.58
N GLU A 49 0.80 12.90 -4.90
CA GLU A 49 2.18 12.46 -4.98
C GLU A 49 2.38 11.09 -4.31
N GLU A 50 3.15 10.19 -4.95
CA GLU A 50 3.35 8.80 -4.48
C GLU A 50 3.87 8.72 -3.04
N ASP A 51 4.85 9.55 -2.68
CA ASP A 51 5.44 9.55 -1.34
C ASP A 51 4.46 10.08 -0.28
N PHE A 52 3.66 11.09 -0.64
CA PHE A 52 2.59 11.60 0.20
C PHE A 52 1.50 10.53 0.39
N TYR A 53 1.12 9.82 -0.68
CA TYR A 53 0.13 8.76 -0.64
C TYR A 53 0.58 7.58 0.25
N LYS A 54 1.82 7.09 0.08
CA LYS A 54 2.39 6.03 0.94
C LYS A 54 2.41 6.44 2.41
N SER A 55 2.82 7.68 2.69
CA SER A 55 2.84 8.22 4.05
C SER A 55 1.43 8.35 4.65
N SER A 56 0.46 8.70 3.81
CA SER A 56 -0.95 8.75 4.17
C SER A 56 -1.49 7.36 4.49
N LEU A 57 -1.26 6.36 3.64
CA LEU A 57 -1.68 4.98 3.90
C LEU A 57 -1.09 4.43 5.19
N TYR A 58 0.21 4.65 5.43
CA TYR A 58 0.86 4.28 6.68
C TYR A 58 0.19 4.97 7.89
N SER A 59 -0.02 6.29 7.81
CA SER A 59 -0.64 7.06 8.88
C SER A 59 -2.08 6.62 9.15
N PHE A 60 -2.83 6.29 8.11
CA PHE A 60 -4.20 5.78 8.21
C PHE A 60 -4.25 4.43 8.91
N HIS A 61 -3.36 3.51 8.54
CA HIS A 61 -3.23 2.21 9.19
C HIS A 61 -2.92 2.33 10.68
N GLU A 62 -1.91 3.12 11.05
CA GLU A 62 -1.53 3.34 12.44
C GLU A 62 -2.65 4.00 13.27
N LEU A 63 -3.42 4.91 12.66
CA LEU A 63 -4.58 5.51 13.30
C LEU A 63 -5.69 4.48 13.56
N ASN A 64 -5.98 3.61 12.60
CA ASN A 64 -6.97 2.54 12.77
C ASN A 64 -6.56 1.59 13.89
N ILE A 65 -5.28 1.19 13.95
CA ILE A 65 -4.75 0.38 15.07
C ILE A 65 -4.97 1.08 16.41
N ALA A 66 -4.66 2.38 16.50
CA ALA A 66 -4.83 3.13 17.74
C ALA A 66 -6.32 3.21 18.15
N ILE A 67 -7.23 3.37 17.19
CA ILE A 67 -8.67 3.41 17.45
C ILE A 67 -9.16 2.05 17.98
N GLU A 68 -8.80 0.96 17.29
CA GLU A 68 -9.20 -0.41 17.66
C GLU A 68 -8.66 -0.84 19.03
N LYS A 69 -7.41 -0.48 19.33
CA LYS A 69 -6.80 -0.76 20.64
C LYS A 69 -7.24 0.21 21.72
N ASN A 70 -8.01 1.25 21.37
CA ASN A 70 -8.33 2.36 22.24
C ASN A 70 -7.03 2.87 22.88
N GLU A 71 -6.14 3.41 22.06
CA GLU A 71 -4.85 4.03 22.39
C GLU A 71 -4.75 5.42 21.77
N PHE A 72 -3.74 6.21 22.16
CA PHE A 72 -3.44 7.44 21.43
C PHE A 72 -2.67 7.11 20.14
N PRO A 73 -2.88 7.86 19.05
CA PRO A 73 -2.11 7.66 17.82
C PRO A 73 -0.60 7.83 18.04
N ASP A 74 0.21 7.17 17.22
CA ASP A 74 1.67 7.32 17.26
C ASP A 74 2.06 8.80 17.08
N LYS A 75 3.01 9.27 17.91
CA LYS A 75 3.52 10.65 17.86
C LYS A 75 4.08 11.02 16.49
N LYS A 76 4.64 10.07 15.74
CA LYS A 76 5.13 10.25 14.37
C LYS A 76 3.98 10.60 13.43
N VAL A 77 2.85 9.91 13.54
CA VAL A 77 1.65 10.19 12.74
C VAL A 77 1.11 11.57 13.08
N ILE A 78 0.95 11.87 14.36
CA ILE A 78 0.47 13.18 14.82
C ILE A 78 1.39 14.30 14.31
N LYS A 79 2.70 14.12 14.42
CA LYS A 79 3.69 15.08 13.94
C LYS A 79 3.64 15.23 12.42
N TRP A 80 3.58 14.13 11.67
CA TRP A 80 3.53 14.16 10.21
C TRP A 80 2.30 14.94 9.72
N VAL A 81 1.12 14.66 10.27
CA VAL A 81 -0.12 15.40 9.93
C VAL A 81 -0.01 16.86 10.31
N ALA A 82 0.52 17.18 11.50
CA ALA A 82 0.66 18.57 11.95
C ALA A 82 1.63 19.38 11.09
N ASP A 83 2.77 18.79 10.72
CA ASP A 83 3.79 19.43 9.89
C ASP A 83 3.24 19.68 8.46
N HIS A 84 2.55 18.70 7.86
CA HIS A 84 1.93 18.87 6.53
C HIS A 84 0.75 19.82 6.55
N THR A 85 -0.07 19.83 7.61
CA THR A 85 -1.16 20.81 7.75
C THR A 85 -0.60 22.23 7.81
N ARG A 86 0.46 22.46 8.59
CA ARG A 86 1.12 23.76 8.67
C ARG A 86 1.76 24.16 7.34
N ALA A 87 2.41 23.23 6.66
CA ALA A 87 2.98 23.48 5.33
C ALA A 87 1.88 23.84 4.33
N MET A 88 0.76 23.12 4.32
CA MET A 88 -0.42 23.39 3.50
C MET A 88 -1.03 24.78 3.78
N GLU A 89 -1.11 25.20 5.04
CA GLU A 89 -1.62 26.54 5.41
C GLU A 89 -0.70 27.66 4.89
N ASN A 90 0.61 27.44 4.85
CA ASN A 90 1.59 28.43 4.39
C ASN A 90 1.81 28.42 2.86
N TYR A 91 1.73 27.23 2.25
CA TYR A 91 2.01 26.98 0.84
C TYR A 91 0.89 26.14 0.21
N PRO A 92 -0.34 26.66 0.12
CA PRO A 92 -1.50 25.87 -0.28
C PRO A 92 -1.42 25.36 -1.72
N ASN A 93 -0.65 26.03 -2.58
CA ASN A 93 -0.47 25.66 -3.99
C ASN A 93 0.49 24.48 -4.20
N ASP A 94 1.28 24.12 -3.19
CA ASP A 94 2.19 22.96 -3.23
C ASP A 94 1.45 21.64 -2.97
N TYR A 95 0.18 21.73 -2.59
CA TYR A 95 -0.69 20.58 -2.34
C TYR A 95 -1.79 20.50 -3.39
N SER A 96 -2.09 19.29 -3.84
CA SER A 96 -3.27 19.04 -4.66
C SER A 96 -4.55 19.20 -3.82
N GLU A 97 -5.70 19.33 -4.48
CA GLU A 97 -6.99 19.34 -3.78
C GLU A 97 -7.21 18.07 -2.95
N LYS A 98 -6.81 16.92 -3.50
CA LYS A 98 -6.96 15.63 -2.83
C LYS A 98 -6.05 15.51 -1.60
N GLU A 99 -4.81 15.98 -1.69
CA GLU A 99 -3.88 16.01 -0.56
C GLU A 99 -4.37 16.92 0.56
N ARG A 100 -4.93 18.09 0.21
CA ARG A 100 -5.57 18.99 1.19
C ARG A 100 -6.74 18.29 1.89
N MET A 101 -7.60 17.62 1.12
CA MET A 101 -8.72 16.86 1.69
C MET A 101 -8.24 15.77 2.65
N ILE A 102 -7.20 15.02 2.28
CA ILE A 102 -6.58 13.99 3.12
C ILE A 102 -6.11 14.59 4.45
N LEU A 103 -5.36 15.70 4.43
CA LEU A 103 -4.86 16.35 5.65
C LEU A 103 -5.96 16.86 6.56
N ILE A 104 -7.01 17.46 5.99
CA ILE A 104 -8.18 17.93 6.75
C ILE A 104 -8.85 16.77 7.48
N HIS A 105 -9.07 15.64 6.79
CA HIS A 105 -9.70 14.46 7.37
C HIS A 105 -8.81 13.80 8.43
N PHE A 106 -7.50 13.70 8.20
CA PHE A 106 -6.55 13.24 9.22
C PHE A 106 -6.59 14.08 10.49
N ARG A 107 -6.56 15.41 10.36
CA ARG A 107 -6.61 16.33 11.50
C ARG A 107 -7.93 16.17 12.27
N GLY A 108 -9.05 16.06 11.56
CA GLY A 108 -10.36 15.79 12.15
C GLY A 108 -10.37 14.49 12.95
N LEU A 109 -9.89 13.41 12.34
CA LEU A 109 -9.84 12.08 12.96
C LEU A 109 -8.95 12.07 14.21
N ILE A 110 -7.74 12.61 14.15
CA ILE A 110 -6.83 12.72 15.31
C ILE A 110 -7.49 13.50 16.46
N THR A 111 -8.17 14.60 16.14
CA THR A 111 -8.87 15.41 17.14
C THR A 111 -10.00 14.62 17.78
N SER A 112 -10.82 13.93 16.99
CA SER A 112 -11.92 13.09 17.47
C SER A 112 -11.43 11.96 18.37
N VAL A 113 -10.34 11.28 18.00
CA VAL A 113 -9.71 10.24 18.83
C VAL A 113 -9.23 10.83 20.15
N GLY A 114 -8.58 12.00 20.12
CA GLY A 114 -8.16 12.70 21.33
C GLY A 114 -9.34 13.06 22.26
N LEU A 115 -10.46 13.50 21.69
CA LEU A 115 -11.67 13.84 22.44
C LEU A 115 -12.35 12.59 23.03
N LEU A 116 -12.44 11.48 22.28
CA LEU A 116 -12.97 10.20 22.78
C LEU A 116 -12.20 9.75 24.02
N LYS A 117 -10.86 9.89 23.99
CA LYS A 117 -10.00 9.56 25.12
C LYS A 117 -10.23 10.41 26.37
N GLN A 118 -10.58 11.68 26.19
CA GLN A 118 -10.78 12.61 27.30
C GLN A 118 -12.20 12.58 27.87
N SER A 119 -13.20 12.36 27.02
CA SER A 119 -14.62 12.50 27.37
C SER A 119 -15.25 11.23 27.97
N GLY A 120 -14.74 10.04 27.62
CA GLY A 120 -15.26 8.76 28.14
C GLY A 120 -16.67 8.38 27.64
N ASP A 121 -17.38 9.28 26.97
CA ASP A 121 -18.68 9.04 26.34
C ASP A 121 -18.49 8.45 24.94
N ARG A 122 -18.56 7.12 24.86
CA ARG A 122 -18.10 6.36 23.71
C ARG A 122 -19.05 6.37 22.53
N ASN A 123 -20.36 6.29 22.76
CA ASN A 123 -21.29 5.92 21.70
C ASN A 123 -21.42 6.99 20.60
N ILE A 124 -21.52 8.27 20.96
CA ILE A 124 -21.69 9.37 19.98
C ILE A 124 -20.38 9.70 19.27
N LEU A 125 -19.25 9.55 19.98
CA LEU A 125 -17.93 9.82 19.41
C LEU A 125 -17.42 8.69 18.53
N GLU A 126 -17.75 7.43 18.83
CA GLU A 126 -17.40 6.27 18.00
C GLU A 126 -18.07 6.33 16.63
N GLU A 127 -19.35 6.71 16.54
CA GLU A 127 -20.04 6.89 15.26
C GLU A 127 -19.35 7.93 14.37
N LYS A 128 -19.03 9.10 14.94
CA LYS A 128 -18.31 10.16 14.23
C LYS A 128 -16.89 9.77 13.82
N ILE A 129 -16.21 8.99 14.66
CA ILE A 129 -14.88 8.46 14.34
C ILE A 129 -14.98 7.47 13.19
N ASN A 130 -15.95 6.57 13.20
CA ASN A 130 -16.14 5.60 12.11
C ASN A 130 -16.54 6.28 10.80
N GLU A 131 -17.39 7.30 10.83
CA GLU A 131 -17.70 8.11 9.65
C GLU A 131 -16.45 8.81 9.11
N ALA A 132 -15.65 9.42 9.98
CA ALA A 132 -14.40 10.07 9.59
C ALA A 132 -13.37 9.09 9.02
N ARG A 133 -13.28 7.87 9.57
CA ARG A 133 -12.44 6.77 9.04
C ARG A 133 -12.89 6.40 7.63
N SER A 134 -14.18 6.13 7.45
CA SER A 134 -14.75 5.73 6.16
C SER A 134 -14.57 6.82 5.10
N ASN A 135 -14.79 8.09 5.44
CA ASN A 135 -14.55 9.20 4.53
C ASN A 135 -13.08 9.30 4.12
N LEU A 136 -12.15 9.12 5.05
CA LEU A 136 -10.73 9.15 4.76
C LEU A 136 -10.30 7.95 3.90
N ALA A 137 -10.82 6.75 4.17
CA ALA A 137 -10.58 5.58 3.32
C ALA A 137 -11.10 5.77 1.88
N ASN A 138 -12.30 6.34 1.73
CA ASN A 138 -12.86 6.65 0.41
C ASN A 138 -11.95 7.62 -0.38
N ILE A 139 -11.40 8.64 0.28
CA ILE A 139 -10.47 9.58 -0.35
C ILE A 139 -9.13 8.91 -0.70
N LEU A 140 -8.67 7.99 0.14
CA LEU A 140 -7.44 7.21 -0.07
C LEU A 140 -7.64 6.03 -1.05
N GLU A 141 -8.87 5.80 -1.50
CA GLU A 141 -9.25 4.68 -2.37
C GLU A 141 -8.82 3.32 -1.78
N VAL A 142 -9.01 3.15 -0.47
CA VAL A 142 -8.74 1.91 0.26
C VAL A 142 -10.05 1.15 0.44
N GLU A 143 -10.09 -0.12 0.03
CA GLU A 143 -11.19 -1.03 0.37
C GLU A 143 -11.13 -1.32 1.89
N GLU A 144 -12.17 -0.93 2.63
CA GLU A 144 -12.30 -1.26 4.04
C GLU A 144 -13.19 -2.50 4.23
N ASP A 145 -12.60 -3.60 4.70
CA ASP A 145 -13.30 -4.85 5.06
C ASP A 145 -13.72 -4.86 6.55
N TYR A 146 -14.38 -3.81 7.06
CA TYR A 146 -14.86 -3.81 8.46
C TYR A 146 -16.14 -4.62 8.67
#